data_AF-A0A9L0TH82-F1
#
_entry.id   AF-A0A9L0TH82-F1
#
_cell.length_a   1.000
_cell.length_b   1.000
_cell.length_c   1.000
_cell.angle_alpha   90.00
_cell.angle_beta   90.00
_cell.angle_gamma   90.00
#
_symmetry.space_group_name_H-M   'P 1'
#
loop_
_entity.id
_entity.type
_entity.pdbx_description
1 polymer ?
#
loop_
_entity_poly.entity_id
_entity_poly.type
_entity_poly.pdbx_seq_one_letter_code
_entity_poly.pdbx_strand_id
1 'polypeptide(L)'
;MSAFSEAALEKKLSELSNSQQSVQTLSLWLIHHRKHSRPIVTVWERELRKAKPNRKLTFLYLANDVIQNSKRKGPEFTKDFAPVIVEAFKHVSSETDESCKKHLGRVLSIWEERSVYENDVLEQLKQALYGDKKPRKRTYEQIKVDENENCSSLGSPSEPPQTLDLVRALQDLENAASGDAAVRQRIASLPVEVQEVSLLDKITDKESGERLSKMVEDACMLLADYNGRLAAEIDDRKQLTRMLADFLRCQKEALAEKEHKLEVA
;
A
#
# COMPACT_ATOMS: atom_id res chain seq x y z
N MET A 1 39.57 -13.35 6.95
CA MET A 1 38.14 -12.97 7.12
C MET A 1 37.72 -13.43 8.50
N SER A 2 37.12 -12.55 9.31
CA SER A 2 36.63 -12.93 10.65
C SER A 2 35.52 -13.98 10.53
N ALA A 3 35.53 -15.02 11.37
CA ALA A 3 34.42 -15.96 11.45
C ALA A 3 33.13 -15.24 11.92
N PHE A 4 31.96 -15.76 11.52
CA PHE A 4 30.70 -15.28 12.04
C PHE A 4 30.52 -15.74 13.50
N SER A 5 30.05 -14.84 14.36
CA SER A 5 29.52 -15.15 15.69
C SER A 5 28.46 -14.12 16.06
N GLU A 6 27.46 -14.51 16.86
CA GLU A 6 26.42 -13.58 17.32
C GLU A 6 27.01 -12.42 18.13
N ALA A 7 27.98 -12.68 19.00
CA ALA A 7 28.65 -11.62 19.78
C ALA A 7 29.36 -10.57 18.90
N ALA A 8 29.97 -11.00 17.78
CA ALA A 8 30.58 -10.07 16.83
C ALA A 8 29.51 -9.23 16.11
N LEU A 9 28.34 -9.81 15.81
CA LEU A 9 27.21 -9.10 15.24
C LEU A 9 26.63 -8.09 16.24
N GLU A 10 26.40 -8.49 17.49
CA GLU A 10 25.90 -7.61 18.55
C GLU A 10 26.82 -6.40 18.74
N LYS A 11 28.15 -6.61 18.78
CA LYS A 11 29.11 -5.51 18.84
C LYS A 11 28.98 -4.58 17.63
N LYS A 12 28.92 -5.12 16.42
CA LYS A 12 28.75 -4.32 15.18
C LYS A 12 27.43 -3.54 15.15
N LEU A 13 26.34 -4.12 15.64
CA LEU A 13 25.03 -3.44 15.77
C LEU A 13 25.08 -2.36 16.85
N SER A 14 25.84 -2.56 17.94
CA SER A 14 26.02 -1.55 18.96
C SER A 14 26.74 -0.30 18.43
N GLU A 15 27.68 -0.47 17.48
CA GLU A 15 28.46 0.58 16.83
C GLU A 15 27.78 1.17 15.57
N LEU A 16 26.66 0.59 15.13
CA LEU A 16 25.94 1.01 13.93
C LEU A 16 25.45 2.47 14.06
N SER A 17 25.79 3.30 13.07
CA SER A 17 25.38 4.70 12.96
C SER A 17 24.56 4.95 11.70
N ASN A 18 23.89 6.11 11.64
CA ASN A 18 23.10 6.54 10.49
C ASN A 18 23.93 6.96 9.26
N SER A 19 25.26 6.90 9.33
CA SER A 19 26.11 7.20 8.19
C SER A 19 26.03 6.11 7.13
N GLN A 20 26.03 6.50 5.86
CA GLN A 20 25.98 5.58 4.72
C GLN A 20 27.12 4.54 4.78
N GLN A 21 28.33 4.97 5.15
CA GLN A 21 29.49 4.10 5.28
C GLN A 21 29.30 3.03 6.37
N SER A 22 28.74 3.39 7.53
CA SER A 22 28.49 2.42 8.62
C SER A 22 27.51 1.34 8.18
N VAL A 23 26.39 1.75 7.57
CA VAL A 23 25.36 0.84 7.06
C VAL A 23 25.92 -0.08 5.97
N GLN A 24 26.59 0.47 4.95
CA GLN A 24 27.12 -0.31 3.83
C GLN A 24 28.20 -1.30 4.27
N THR A 25 29.12 -0.87 5.16
CA THR A 25 30.20 -1.74 5.64
C THR A 25 29.64 -2.94 6.39
N LEU A 26 28.64 -2.71 7.26
CA LEU A 26 27.98 -3.80 7.98
C LEU A 26 27.15 -4.67 7.04
N SER A 27 26.38 -4.08 6.14
CA SER A 27 25.59 -4.80 5.13
C SER A 27 26.45 -5.77 4.32
N LEU A 28 27.59 -5.31 3.81
CA LEU A 28 28.51 -6.15 3.04
C LEU A 28 29.04 -7.34 3.86
N TRP A 29 29.34 -7.10 5.14
CA TRP A 29 29.76 -8.16 6.06
C TRP A 29 28.64 -9.18 6.32
N LEU A 30 27.39 -8.73 6.48
CA LEU A 30 26.23 -9.63 6.64
C LEU A 30 25.99 -10.46 5.38
N ILE A 31 26.05 -9.83 4.19
CA ILE A 31 25.90 -10.51 2.89
C ILE A 31 26.99 -11.56 2.70
N HIS A 32 28.23 -11.27 3.11
CA HIS A 32 29.32 -12.24 3.10
C HIS A 32 29.01 -13.48 3.96
N HIS A 33 28.37 -13.28 5.12
CA HIS A 33 27.98 -14.34 6.05
C HIS A 33 26.54 -14.83 5.87
N ARG A 34 25.94 -14.67 4.68
CA ARG A 34 24.53 -15.05 4.38
C ARG A 34 24.14 -16.49 4.70
N LYS A 35 25.10 -17.42 4.81
CA LYS A 35 24.83 -18.80 5.28
C LYS A 35 24.27 -18.83 6.71
N HIS A 36 24.48 -17.76 7.46
CA HIS A 36 23.96 -17.53 8.81
C HIS A 36 22.81 -16.51 8.82
N SER A 37 22.08 -16.35 7.71
CA SER A 37 20.98 -15.37 7.58
C SER A 37 19.95 -15.49 8.71
N ARG A 38 19.53 -16.71 9.07
CA ARG A 38 18.60 -16.96 10.18
C ARG A 38 19.13 -16.42 11.53
N PRO A 39 20.30 -16.86 12.06
CA PRO A 39 20.89 -16.26 13.25
C PRO A 39 21.05 -14.74 13.16
N ILE A 40 21.48 -14.22 12.00
CA ILE A 40 21.66 -12.78 11.78
C ILE A 40 20.34 -12.03 11.99
N VAL A 41 19.25 -12.50 11.37
CA VAL A 41 17.93 -11.88 11.45
C VAL A 41 17.41 -11.93 12.90
N THR A 42 17.56 -13.06 13.58
CA THR A 42 17.15 -13.20 15.00
C THR A 42 17.91 -12.23 15.92
N VAL A 43 19.23 -12.10 15.75
CA VAL A 43 20.04 -11.14 16.53
C VAL A 43 19.65 -9.71 16.18
N TRP A 44 19.49 -9.39 14.90
CA TRP A 44 19.07 -8.07 14.44
C TRP A 44 17.74 -7.66 15.06
N GLU A 45 16.76 -8.55 15.07
CA GLU A 45 15.41 -8.28 15.59
C GLU A 45 15.43 -8.08 17.12
N ARG A 46 16.20 -8.91 17.84
CA ARG A 46 16.44 -8.78 19.27
C ARG A 46 17.07 -7.43 19.62
N GLU A 47 18.11 -7.03 18.89
CA GLU A 47 18.82 -5.77 19.13
C GLU A 47 18.01 -4.54 18.69
N LEU A 48 17.18 -4.65 17.64
CA LEU A 48 16.23 -3.61 17.23
C LEU A 48 15.24 -3.28 18.36
N ARG A 49 14.67 -4.30 19.01
CA ARG A 49 13.72 -4.10 20.12
C ARG A 49 14.40 -3.39 21.30
N LYS A 50 15.66 -3.75 21.62
CA LYS A 50 16.46 -3.11 22.69
C LYS A 50 16.95 -1.70 22.36
N ALA A 51 17.10 -1.36 21.07
CA ALA A 51 17.65 -0.08 20.65
C ALA A 51 16.78 1.11 21.11
N LYS A 52 17.38 2.28 21.29
CA LYS A 52 16.65 3.53 21.55
C LYS A 52 15.86 3.97 20.31
N PRO A 53 14.72 4.69 20.46
CA PRO A 53 13.88 5.13 19.34
C PRO A 53 14.65 5.77 18.17
N ASN A 54 15.57 6.68 18.47
CA ASN A 54 16.40 7.38 17.48
C ASN A 54 17.38 6.48 16.71
N ARG A 55 17.64 5.24 17.17
CA ARG A 55 18.51 4.27 16.50
C ARG A 55 17.73 3.22 15.70
N LYS A 56 16.45 3.00 15.99
CA LYS A 56 15.63 1.97 15.33
C LYS A 56 15.53 2.16 13.83
N LEU A 57 15.46 3.41 13.38
CA LEU A 57 15.46 3.73 11.96
C LEU A 57 16.74 3.25 11.25
N THR A 58 17.89 3.35 11.92
CA THR A 58 19.18 2.88 11.37
C THR A 58 19.20 1.36 11.17
N PHE A 59 18.57 0.60 12.07
CA PHE A 59 18.43 -0.85 11.92
C PHE A 59 17.60 -1.22 10.69
N LEU A 60 16.57 -0.42 10.37
CA LEU A 60 15.76 -0.62 9.18
C LEU A 60 16.49 -0.21 7.89
N TYR A 61 17.34 0.83 7.93
CA TYR A 61 18.22 1.13 6.82
C TYR A 61 19.22 0.00 6.54
N LEU A 62 19.74 -0.63 7.59
CA LEU A 62 20.57 -1.83 7.44
C LEU A 62 19.78 -2.99 6.82
N ALA A 63 18.59 -3.31 7.33
CA ALA A 63 17.76 -4.36 6.77
C ALA A 63 17.43 -4.10 5.29
N ASN A 64 17.07 -2.86 4.96
CA ASN A 64 16.83 -2.43 3.58
C ASN A 64 18.04 -2.67 2.67
N ASP A 65 19.23 -2.22 3.08
CA ASP A 65 20.45 -2.37 2.29
C ASP A 65 20.80 -3.86 2.11
N VAL A 66 20.73 -4.66 3.19
CA VAL A 66 21.00 -6.10 3.16
C VAL A 66 20.03 -6.83 2.23
N ILE A 67 18.72 -6.66 2.42
CA ILE A 67 17.68 -7.36 1.65
C ILE A 67 17.81 -7.05 0.15
N GLN A 68 18.05 -5.78 -0.20
CA GLN A 68 18.13 -5.38 -1.60
C GLN A 68 19.44 -5.83 -2.26
N ASN A 69 20.58 -5.69 -1.58
CA ASN A 69 21.88 -6.03 -2.14
C ASN A 69 22.16 -7.55 -2.11
N SER A 70 21.52 -8.30 -1.20
CA SER A 70 21.67 -9.75 -1.15
C SER A 70 20.98 -10.49 -2.30
N LYS A 71 19.95 -9.90 -2.93
CA LYS A 71 19.15 -10.55 -4.00
C LYS A 71 20.02 -11.15 -5.11
N ARG A 72 21.12 -10.47 -5.48
CA ARG A 72 22.05 -10.94 -6.53
C ARG A 72 22.90 -12.15 -6.11
N LYS A 73 23.03 -12.40 -4.81
CA LYS A 73 23.75 -13.54 -4.24
C LYS A 73 22.80 -14.69 -3.97
N GLY A 74 21.62 -14.42 -3.43
CA GLY A 74 20.57 -15.40 -3.19
C GLY A 74 19.40 -14.86 -2.37
N PRO A 75 18.35 -15.68 -2.18
CA PRO A 75 17.10 -15.26 -1.55
C PRO A 75 17.08 -15.38 -0.02
N GLU A 76 18.18 -15.80 0.61
CA GLU A 76 18.21 -16.20 2.03
C GLU A 76 17.71 -15.08 2.95
N PHE A 77 18.28 -13.88 2.81
CA PHE A 77 17.86 -12.73 3.62
C PHE A 77 16.44 -12.28 3.31
N THR A 78 16.01 -12.25 2.04
CA THR A 78 14.63 -11.91 1.70
C THR A 78 13.66 -12.87 2.38
N LYS A 79 13.93 -14.18 2.35
CA LYS A 79 13.07 -15.18 3.00
C LYS A 79 13.08 -15.09 4.52
N ASP A 80 14.26 -14.93 5.12
CA ASP A 80 14.40 -14.95 6.58
C ASP A 80 13.93 -13.64 7.24
N PHE A 81 14.02 -12.50 6.55
CA PHE A 81 13.45 -11.23 7.03
C PHE A 81 11.93 -11.18 6.91
N ALA A 82 11.32 -11.83 5.91
CA ALA A 82 9.87 -11.80 5.68
C ALA A 82 8.99 -12.00 6.93
N PRO A 83 9.21 -13.04 7.78
CA PRO A 83 8.37 -13.26 8.96
C PRO A 83 8.52 -12.20 10.05
N VAL A 84 9.67 -11.51 10.13
CA VAL A 84 9.96 -10.56 11.21
C VAL A 84 9.77 -9.10 10.80
N ILE A 85 9.77 -8.81 9.49
CA ILE A 85 9.84 -7.43 9.00
C ILE A 85 8.55 -6.66 9.24
N VAL A 86 7.39 -7.32 9.16
CA VAL A 86 6.09 -6.72 9.46
C VAL A 86 6.02 -6.27 10.93
N GLU A 87 6.43 -7.15 11.84
CA GLU A 87 6.44 -6.85 13.28
C GLU A 87 7.48 -5.77 13.61
N ALA A 88 8.65 -5.80 12.97
CA ALA A 88 9.66 -4.76 13.11
C ALA A 88 9.14 -3.38 12.65
N PHE A 89 8.45 -3.30 11.51
CA PHE A 89 7.84 -2.05 11.05
C PHE A 89 6.78 -1.54 12.02
N LYS A 90 5.90 -2.42 12.53
CA LYS A 90 4.88 -2.07 13.52
C LYS A 90 5.52 -1.54 14.80
N HIS A 91 6.54 -2.23 15.30
CA HIS A 91 7.30 -1.88 16.49
C HIS A 91 7.93 -0.48 16.34
N VAL A 92 8.68 -0.25 15.26
CA VAL A 92 9.33 1.05 15.03
C VAL A 92 8.30 2.16 14.80
N SER A 93 7.21 1.90 14.07
CA SER A 93 6.13 2.89 13.87
C SER A 93 5.48 3.30 15.20
N SER A 94 5.34 2.36 16.15
CA SER A 94 4.74 2.63 17.46
C SER A 94 5.65 3.39 18.43
N GLU A 95 6.97 3.24 18.30
CA GLU A 95 7.95 3.84 19.22
C GLU A 95 8.61 5.12 18.68
N THR A 96 8.20 5.62 17.50
CA THR A 96 8.85 6.77 16.86
C THR A 96 7.86 7.80 16.30
N ASP A 97 8.35 9.03 16.13
CA ASP A 97 7.54 10.17 15.70
C ASP A 97 7.17 10.11 14.21
N GLU A 98 6.26 10.98 13.80
CA GLU A 98 5.75 11.06 12.42
C GLU A 98 6.85 11.31 11.37
N SER A 99 7.95 11.97 11.76
CA SER A 99 9.14 12.15 10.92
C SER A 99 9.80 10.81 10.58
N CYS A 100 9.85 9.86 11.52
CA CYS A 100 10.36 8.52 11.30
C CYS A 100 9.43 7.72 10.37
N LYS A 101 8.11 7.85 10.54
CA LYS A 101 7.13 7.20 9.66
C LYS A 101 7.27 7.62 8.19
N LYS A 102 7.62 8.88 7.91
CA LYS A 102 7.96 9.31 6.54
C LYS A 102 9.13 8.53 5.94
N HIS A 103 10.15 8.26 6.74
CA HIS A 103 11.31 7.48 6.29
C HIS A 103 10.95 6.00 6.10
N LEU A 104 10.13 5.43 6.98
CA LEU A 104 9.58 4.08 6.81
C LEU A 104 8.73 3.97 5.54
N GLY A 105 7.89 4.97 5.28
CA GLY A 105 7.07 5.04 4.07
C GLY A 105 7.92 5.10 2.80
N ARG A 106 9.03 5.83 2.82
CA ARG A 106 10.00 5.85 1.71
C ARG A 106 10.66 4.48 1.51
N VAL A 107 11.06 3.78 2.57
CA VAL A 107 11.62 2.42 2.44
C VAL A 107 10.59 1.47 1.84
N LEU A 108 9.34 1.54 2.29
CA LEU A 108 8.24 0.71 1.79
C LEU A 108 7.92 0.98 0.32
N SER A 109 7.88 2.25 -0.09
CA SER A 109 7.70 2.66 -1.49
C SER A 109 8.81 2.09 -2.39
N ILE A 110 10.08 2.11 -1.94
CA ILE A 110 11.18 1.49 -2.68
C ILE A 110 11.00 -0.03 -2.78
N TRP A 111 10.47 -0.68 -1.74
CA TRP A 111 10.23 -2.13 -1.76
C TRP A 111 9.12 -2.53 -2.73
N GLU A 112 8.09 -1.70 -2.84
CA GLU A 112 7.01 -1.85 -3.82
C GLU A 112 7.53 -1.65 -5.25
N GLU A 113 8.23 -0.54 -5.52
CA GLU A 113 8.82 -0.24 -6.83
C GLU A 113 9.78 -1.32 -7.33
N ARG A 114 10.54 -1.95 -6.42
CA ARG A 114 11.56 -2.97 -6.75
C ARG A 114 11.08 -4.40 -6.54
N SER A 115 9.78 -4.60 -6.29
CA SER A 115 9.17 -5.89 -5.98
C SER A 115 10.05 -6.72 -5.02
N VAL A 116 10.36 -6.14 -3.86
CA VAL A 116 11.19 -6.77 -2.82
C VAL A 116 10.47 -7.92 -2.13
N TYR A 117 9.17 -7.75 -1.92
CA TYR A 117 8.28 -8.76 -1.39
C TYR A 117 7.02 -8.85 -2.26
N GLU A 118 6.27 -9.92 -2.08
CA GLU A 118 4.94 -10.11 -2.67
C GLU A 118 3.93 -9.10 -2.10
N ASN A 119 2.86 -8.85 -2.86
CA ASN A 119 1.84 -7.84 -2.53
C ASN A 119 1.23 -8.03 -1.14
N ASP A 120 0.99 -9.27 -0.70
CA ASP A 120 0.44 -9.56 0.64
C ASP A 120 1.33 -9.00 1.76
N VAL A 121 2.64 -9.25 1.70
CA VAL A 121 3.60 -8.75 2.69
C VAL A 121 3.71 -7.22 2.62
N LEU A 122 3.65 -6.63 1.41
CA LEU A 122 3.67 -5.18 1.24
C LEU A 122 2.43 -4.51 1.83
N GLU A 123 1.23 -5.09 1.66
CA GLU A 123 0.00 -4.57 2.28
C GLU A 123 0.02 -4.70 3.80
N GLN A 124 0.54 -5.81 4.35
CA GLN A 124 0.73 -5.97 5.78
C GLN A 124 1.70 -4.92 6.35
N LEU A 125 2.77 -4.58 5.62
CA LEU A 125 3.70 -3.50 5.99
C LEU A 125 3.04 -2.11 5.94
N LYS A 126 2.18 -1.84 4.93
CA LYS A 126 1.39 -0.60 4.86
C LYS A 126 0.46 -0.50 6.07
N GLN A 127 -0.23 -1.58 6.42
CA GLN A 127 -1.10 -1.61 7.60
C GLN A 127 -0.33 -1.45 8.90
N ALA A 128 0.85 -2.06 9.03
CA ALA A 128 1.73 -1.90 10.18
C ALA A 128 2.23 -0.45 10.36
N LEU A 129 2.47 0.27 9.26
CA LEU A 129 2.98 1.64 9.28
C LEU A 129 1.89 2.68 9.53
N TYR A 130 0.76 2.59 8.83
CA TYR A 130 -0.30 3.59 8.87
C TYR A 130 -1.46 3.22 9.82
N GLY A 131 -1.45 2.01 10.36
CA GLY A 131 -2.53 1.42 11.17
C GLY A 131 -3.78 1.13 10.34
N ASP A 132 -4.84 0.63 10.99
CA ASP A 132 -6.21 0.67 10.49
C ASP A 132 -6.77 2.12 10.48
N LYS A 133 -5.96 3.08 10.04
CA LYS A 133 -6.55 4.20 9.32
C LYS A 133 -7.05 3.56 8.05
N LYS A 134 -8.35 3.27 7.96
CA LYS A 134 -9.01 3.13 6.65
C LYS A 134 -8.42 4.24 5.78
N PRO A 135 -7.51 3.92 4.86
CA PRO A 135 -7.12 4.90 3.91
C PRO A 135 -8.42 5.12 3.14
N ARG A 136 -8.79 6.38 2.93
CA ARG A 136 -9.50 6.69 1.70
C ARG A 136 -8.60 6.16 0.58
N LYS A 137 -8.76 4.89 0.21
CA LYS A 137 -7.95 4.25 -0.82
C LYS A 137 -8.43 4.88 -2.12
N ARG A 138 -7.54 5.65 -2.74
CA ARG A 138 -7.30 5.47 -4.16
C ARG A 138 -5.86 5.09 -4.38
N THR A 139 -5.66 3.91 -4.95
CA THR A 139 -4.87 3.75 -6.16
C THR A 139 -5.48 2.59 -6.94
N TYR A 140 -5.60 2.82 -8.23
CA TYR A 140 -6.23 2.00 -9.24
C TYR A 140 -5.39 0.75 -9.50
N GLU A 141 -5.94 -0.45 -9.29
CA GLU A 141 -5.39 -1.70 -9.85
C GLU A 141 -6.26 -2.13 -11.04
N GLN A 142 -5.59 -2.50 -12.12
CA GLN A 142 -6.20 -3.12 -13.29
C GLN A 142 -7.01 -4.34 -12.85
N ILE A 143 -8.25 -4.42 -13.31
CA ILE A 143 -9.13 -5.57 -13.11
C ILE A 143 -8.48 -6.78 -13.79
N LYS A 144 -7.82 -7.64 -13.01
CA LYS A 144 -7.71 -9.06 -13.34
C LYS A 144 -8.90 -9.75 -12.70
N VAL A 145 -9.80 -10.21 -13.55
CA VAL A 145 -10.88 -11.11 -13.16
C VAL A 145 -10.23 -12.48 -12.95
N ASP A 146 -9.93 -12.84 -11.72
CA ASP A 146 -9.64 -14.24 -11.37
C ASP A 146 -10.95 -14.88 -10.90
N GLU A 147 -11.45 -15.83 -11.72
CA GLU A 147 -12.77 -16.48 -11.61
C GLU A 147 -12.87 -17.53 -10.49
N ASN A 148 -11.97 -17.57 -9.51
CA ASN A 148 -11.96 -18.72 -8.60
C ASN A 148 -11.39 -18.43 -7.21
N GLU A 149 -12.15 -17.74 -6.36
CA GLU A 149 -12.05 -17.93 -4.91
C GLU A 149 -13.43 -18.08 -4.26
N ASN A 150 -13.76 -19.34 -4.05
CA ASN A 150 -14.74 -19.80 -3.07
C ASN A 150 -14.28 -19.40 -1.66
N CYS A 151 -14.99 -18.48 -1.01
CA CYS A 151 -15.02 -18.45 0.45
C CYS A 151 -16.35 -17.94 1.00
N SER A 152 -16.94 -18.82 1.79
CA SER A 152 -18.19 -18.71 2.50
C SER A 152 -18.16 -17.56 3.51
N SER A 153 -19.19 -16.71 3.49
CA SER A 153 -19.64 -15.99 4.68
C SER A 153 -21.15 -16.07 4.74
N LEU A 154 -21.62 -16.81 5.73
CA LEU A 154 -23.00 -16.97 6.11
C LEU A 154 -23.62 -15.60 6.42
N GLY A 155 -24.48 -15.14 5.52
CA GLY A 155 -25.61 -14.27 5.81
C GLY A 155 -26.87 -15.00 5.37
N SER A 156 -27.90 -14.97 6.21
CA SER A 156 -29.25 -15.53 6.02
C SER A 156 -29.84 -15.38 4.60
N PRO A 157 -30.80 -16.24 4.19
CA PRO A 157 -31.44 -16.20 2.87
C PRO A 157 -32.34 -14.96 2.78
N SER A 158 -31.75 -13.79 2.55
CA SER A 158 -32.53 -12.60 2.25
C SER A 158 -32.78 -12.58 0.75
N GLU A 159 -34.02 -12.26 0.41
CA GLU A 159 -34.59 -12.23 -0.94
C GLU A 159 -33.64 -11.74 -2.04
N PRO A 160 -33.80 -12.23 -3.29
CA PRO A 160 -33.04 -11.71 -4.43
C PRO A 160 -33.14 -10.18 -4.50
N PRO A 161 -32.07 -9.48 -4.90
CA PRO A 161 -32.11 -8.03 -5.10
C PRO A 161 -33.33 -7.68 -5.96
N GLN A 162 -34.20 -6.80 -5.46
CA GLN A 162 -35.38 -6.42 -6.23
C GLN A 162 -34.94 -5.66 -7.48
N THR A 163 -35.58 -5.91 -8.63
CA THR A 163 -35.23 -5.28 -9.92
C THR A 163 -35.14 -3.74 -9.80
N LEU A 164 -35.96 -3.14 -8.93
CA LEU A 164 -35.97 -1.70 -8.66
C LEU A 164 -34.67 -1.20 -8.00
N ASP A 165 -34.07 -1.97 -7.11
CA ASP A 165 -32.81 -1.60 -6.44
C ASP A 165 -31.65 -1.65 -7.44
N LEU A 166 -31.68 -2.61 -8.36
CA LEU A 166 -30.70 -2.71 -9.44
C LEU A 166 -30.82 -1.53 -10.42
N VAL A 167 -32.04 -1.17 -10.80
CA VAL A 167 -32.30 0.00 -11.67
C VAL A 167 -31.82 1.29 -11.00
N ARG A 168 -32.09 1.46 -9.70
CA ARG A 168 -31.62 2.62 -8.94
C ARG A 168 -30.09 2.69 -8.91
N ALA A 169 -29.42 1.58 -8.60
CA ALA A 169 -27.96 1.52 -8.59
C ALA A 169 -27.33 1.84 -9.96
N LEU A 170 -27.98 1.45 -11.06
CA LEU A 170 -27.57 1.82 -12.42
C LEU A 170 -27.74 3.32 -12.71
N GLN A 171 -28.85 3.93 -12.27
CA GLN A 171 -29.12 5.36 -12.44
C GLN A 171 -28.17 6.23 -11.62
N ASP A 172 -27.84 5.83 -10.39
CA ASP A 172 -26.88 6.53 -9.55
C ASP A 172 -25.49 6.56 -10.19
N LEU A 173 -25.13 5.47 -10.88
CA LEU A 173 -23.85 5.35 -11.58
C LEU A 173 -23.76 6.18 -12.87
N GLU A 174 -24.90 6.53 -13.49
CA GLU A 174 -24.94 7.42 -14.66
C GLU A 174 -24.43 8.83 -14.31
N ASN A 175 -24.66 9.27 -13.08
CA ASN A 175 -24.24 10.57 -12.55
C ASN A 175 -22.89 10.53 -11.82
N ALA A 176 -22.10 9.46 -12.03
CA ALA A 176 -20.87 9.27 -11.29
C ALA A 176 -19.75 10.26 -11.67
N ALA A 177 -18.68 10.28 -10.88
CA ALA A 177 -17.55 11.19 -11.06
C ALA A 177 -16.85 11.02 -12.43
N SER A 178 -16.86 9.82 -13.00
CA SER A 178 -16.38 9.56 -14.35
C SER A 178 -17.25 10.20 -15.43
N GLY A 179 -18.51 10.53 -15.13
CA GLY A 179 -19.44 11.23 -16.03
C GLY A 179 -19.26 12.75 -16.00
N ASP A 180 -18.69 13.30 -14.92
CA ASP A 180 -18.54 14.75 -14.70
C ASP A 180 -17.47 15.39 -15.61
N ALA A 181 -17.88 15.75 -16.83
CA ALA A 181 -17.00 16.33 -17.83
C ALA A 181 -16.49 17.72 -17.43
N ALA A 182 -17.29 18.51 -16.71
CA ALA A 182 -16.93 19.85 -16.29
C ALA A 182 -15.76 19.83 -15.29
N VAL A 183 -15.81 18.95 -14.29
CA VAL A 183 -14.70 18.80 -13.33
C VAL A 183 -13.44 18.27 -14.02
N ARG A 184 -13.56 17.30 -14.94
CA ARG A 184 -12.40 16.81 -15.71
C ARG A 184 -11.75 17.91 -16.53
N GLN A 185 -12.54 18.76 -17.18
CA GLN A 185 -12.01 19.89 -17.94
C GLN A 185 -11.28 20.88 -17.03
N ARG A 186 -11.84 21.20 -15.85
CA ARG A 186 -11.18 22.09 -14.87
C ARG A 186 -9.84 21.53 -14.37
N ILE A 187 -9.75 20.22 -14.15
CA ILE A 187 -8.50 19.54 -13.77
C ILE A 187 -7.49 19.60 -14.92
N ALA A 188 -7.92 19.33 -16.16
CA ALA A 188 -7.06 19.39 -17.34
C ALA A 188 -6.54 20.80 -17.65
N SER A 189 -7.31 21.83 -17.27
CA SER A 189 -6.95 23.24 -17.46
C SER A 189 -6.15 23.84 -16.29
N LEU A 190 -5.66 23.03 -15.34
CA LEU A 190 -4.84 23.57 -14.25
C LEU A 190 -3.56 24.21 -14.78
N PRO A 191 -3.12 25.36 -14.25
CA PRO A 191 -1.92 26.06 -14.71
C PRO A 191 -0.66 25.19 -14.60
N VAL A 192 0.32 25.37 -15.49
CA VAL A 192 1.58 24.61 -15.46
C VAL A 192 2.40 24.94 -14.21
N GLU A 193 2.25 26.14 -13.67
CA GLU A 193 2.86 26.62 -12.44
C GLU A 193 2.41 25.82 -11.21
N VAL A 194 1.20 25.24 -11.26
CA VAL A 194 0.67 24.35 -10.21
C VAL A 194 1.16 22.92 -10.39
N GLN A 195 1.59 22.54 -11.59
CA GLN A 195 2.03 21.19 -11.94
C GLN A 195 3.56 21.00 -11.79
N GLU A 196 4.33 22.05 -12.03
CA GLU A 196 5.79 21.99 -12.17
C GLU A 196 6.53 22.72 -11.04
N VAL A 197 7.20 21.95 -10.18
CA VAL A 197 8.01 22.46 -9.06
C VAL A 197 9.20 23.30 -9.56
N SER A 198 9.69 23.02 -10.78
CA SER A 198 10.80 23.76 -11.40
C SER A 198 10.48 25.23 -11.71
N LEU A 199 9.20 25.60 -11.73
CA LEU A 199 8.78 26.98 -12.00
C LEU A 199 8.77 27.87 -10.76
N LEU A 200 9.01 27.30 -9.56
CA LEU A 200 9.06 28.06 -8.31
C LEU A 200 10.21 29.08 -8.28
N ASP A 201 11.33 28.77 -8.94
CA ASP A 201 12.49 29.67 -9.02
C ASP A 201 12.19 30.99 -9.76
N LYS A 202 11.10 31.03 -10.53
CA LYS A 202 10.67 32.23 -11.27
C LYS A 202 9.86 33.20 -10.39
N ILE A 203 9.47 32.78 -9.19
CA ILE A 203 8.73 33.60 -8.24
C ILE A 203 9.73 34.47 -7.50
N THR A 204 9.80 35.73 -7.91
CA THR A 204 10.73 36.71 -7.32
C THR A 204 10.05 37.64 -6.32
N ASP A 205 8.72 37.71 -6.35
CA ASP A 205 7.92 38.59 -5.49
C ASP A 205 6.92 37.82 -4.61
N LYS A 206 6.68 38.37 -3.42
CA LYS A 206 5.81 37.78 -2.40
C LYS A 206 4.36 37.65 -2.88
N GLU A 207 3.87 38.63 -3.64
CA GLU A 207 2.48 38.66 -4.11
C GLU A 207 2.19 37.53 -5.11
N SER A 208 3.11 37.29 -6.05
CA SER A 208 3.03 36.17 -6.99
C SER A 208 3.16 34.82 -6.28
N GLY A 209 3.98 34.73 -5.23
CA GLY A 209 4.06 33.54 -4.38
C GLY A 209 2.73 33.23 -3.65
N GLU A 210 2.10 34.25 -3.06
CA GLU A 210 0.79 34.10 -2.41
C GLU A 210 -0.31 33.71 -3.41
N ARG A 211 -0.31 34.31 -4.62
CA ARG A 211 -1.22 33.93 -5.71
C ARG A 211 -1.04 32.47 -6.12
N LEU A 212 0.19 32.00 -6.28
CA LEU A 212 0.45 30.59 -6.63
C LEU A 212 0.05 29.65 -5.49
N SER A 213 0.39 29.97 -4.23
CA SER A 213 0.00 29.17 -3.06
C SER A 213 -1.51 28.94 -3.04
N LYS A 214 -2.30 29.99 -3.25
CA LYS A 214 -3.76 29.90 -3.32
C LYS A 214 -4.23 29.02 -4.47
N MET A 215 -3.65 29.17 -5.67
CA MET A 215 -3.99 28.32 -6.82
C MET A 215 -3.66 26.83 -6.57
N VAL A 216 -2.54 26.55 -5.90
CA VAL A 216 -2.16 25.19 -5.52
C VAL A 216 -3.12 24.62 -4.48
N GLU A 217 -3.49 25.39 -3.46
CA GLU A 217 -4.48 24.98 -2.46
C GLU A 217 -5.84 24.66 -3.09
N ASP A 218 -6.34 25.54 -3.98
CA ASP A 218 -7.59 25.33 -4.70
C ASP A 218 -7.53 24.08 -5.60
N ALA A 219 -6.41 23.86 -6.30
CA ALA A 219 -6.19 22.68 -7.13
C ALA A 219 -6.11 21.39 -6.29
N CYS A 220 -5.43 21.42 -5.14
CA CYS A 220 -5.36 20.30 -4.21
C CYS A 220 -6.75 19.93 -3.68
N MET A 221 -7.57 20.92 -3.33
CA MET A 221 -8.95 20.70 -2.87
C MET A 221 -9.83 20.10 -3.97
N LEU A 222 -9.75 20.63 -5.20
CA LEU A 222 -10.46 20.09 -6.36
C LEU A 222 -10.08 18.63 -6.64
N LEU A 223 -8.77 18.33 -6.66
CA LEU A 223 -8.26 16.99 -6.90
C LEU A 223 -8.64 16.04 -5.76
N ALA A 224 -8.62 16.48 -4.51
CA ALA A 224 -9.02 15.67 -3.36
C ALA A 224 -10.52 15.33 -3.40
N ASP A 225 -11.39 16.30 -3.72
CA ASP A 225 -12.83 16.06 -3.89
C ASP A 225 -13.10 15.10 -5.05
N TYR A 226 -12.52 15.37 -6.22
CA TYR A 226 -12.63 14.50 -7.38
C TYR A 226 -12.09 13.10 -7.07
N ASN A 227 -11.02 13.00 -6.27
CA ASN A 227 -10.43 11.76 -5.78
C ASN A 227 -11.30 11.02 -4.73
N GLY A 228 -12.11 11.72 -3.97
CA GLY A 228 -13.15 11.12 -3.16
C GLY A 228 -14.26 10.51 -4.03
N ARG A 229 -14.77 11.29 -4.99
CA ARG A 229 -15.97 10.92 -5.77
C ARG A 229 -15.80 9.67 -6.65
N LEU A 230 -14.74 9.54 -7.45
CA LEU A 230 -14.47 8.25 -8.15
C LEU A 230 -14.08 7.11 -7.20
N ALA A 231 -13.69 7.34 -5.93
CA ALA A 231 -13.44 6.21 -5.01
C ALA A 231 -14.78 5.60 -4.60
N ALA A 232 -15.75 6.46 -4.26
CA ALA A 232 -17.14 6.05 -4.04
C ALA A 232 -17.71 5.35 -5.29
N GLU A 233 -17.49 5.92 -6.48
CA GLU A 233 -17.94 5.29 -7.73
C GLU A 233 -17.36 3.88 -7.94
N ILE A 234 -16.09 3.65 -7.61
CA ILE A 234 -15.48 2.32 -7.71
C ILE A 234 -16.20 1.33 -6.78
N ASP A 235 -16.52 1.75 -5.56
CA ASP A 235 -17.24 0.92 -4.60
C ASP A 235 -18.68 0.65 -5.05
N ASP A 236 -19.37 1.67 -5.60
CA ASP A 236 -20.71 1.54 -6.19
C ASP A 236 -20.71 0.56 -7.36
N ARG A 237 -19.70 0.63 -8.26
CA ARG A 237 -19.52 -0.33 -9.36
C ARG A 237 -19.33 -1.75 -8.85
N LYS A 238 -18.49 -1.96 -7.82
CA LYS A 238 -18.27 -3.29 -7.22
C LYS A 238 -19.54 -3.83 -6.58
N GLN A 239 -20.33 -2.98 -5.93
CA GLN A 239 -21.62 -3.37 -5.37
C GLN A 239 -22.61 -3.76 -6.47
N LEU A 240 -22.71 -2.96 -7.52
CA LEU A 240 -23.55 -3.26 -8.67
C LEU A 240 -23.16 -4.59 -9.35
N THR A 241 -21.87 -4.85 -9.52
CA THR A 241 -21.39 -6.15 -10.05
C THR A 241 -21.86 -7.32 -9.20
N ARG A 242 -21.78 -7.21 -7.87
CA ARG A 242 -22.30 -8.23 -6.95
C ARG A 242 -23.81 -8.40 -7.08
N MET A 243 -24.56 -7.29 -7.09
CA MET A 243 -26.02 -7.31 -7.26
C MET A 243 -26.44 -7.96 -8.58
N LEU A 244 -25.73 -7.67 -9.68
CA LEU A 244 -25.98 -8.30 -10.98
C LEU A 244 -25.68 -9.81 -10.96
N ALA A 245 -24.58 -10.22 -10.33
CA ALA A 245 -24.22 -11.63 -10.22
C ALA A 245 -25.27 -12.41 -9.41
N ASP A 246 -25.70 -11.87 -8.27
CA ASP A 246 -26.74 -12.47 -7.44
C ASP A 246 -28.09 -12.50 -8.15
N PHE A 247 -28.48 -11.40 -8.82
CA PHE A 247 -29.72 -11.35 -9.59
C PHE A 247 -29.74 -12.39 -10.72
N LEU A 248 -28.65 -12.50 -11.49
CA LEU A 248 -28.53 -13.49 -12.57
C LEU A 248 -28.59 -14.93 -12.05
N ARG A 249 -27.94 -15.21 -10.91
CA ARG A 249 -27.99 -16.51 -10.26
C ARG A 249 -29.42 -16.86 -9.85
N CYS A 250 -30.10 -15.97 -9.15
CA CYS A 250 -31.48 -16.19 -8.72
C CYS A 250 -32.45 -16.34 -9.90
N GLN A 251 -32.27 -15.58 -10.98
CA GLN A 251 -33.09 -15.73 -12.20
C GLN A 251 -32.87 -17.10 -12.86
N LYS A 252 -31.64 -17.60 -12.91
CA LYS A 252 -31.34 -18.95 -13.44
C LYS A 252 -31.96 -20.05 -12.60
N GLU A 253 -31.84 -19.96 -11.27
CA GLU A 253 -32.45 -20.92 -10.34
C GLU A 253 -33.98 -20.93 -10.46
N ALA A 254 -34.60 -19.75 -10.52
CA ALA A 254 -36.04 -19.62 -10.70
C ALA A 254 -36.52 -20.16 -12.06
N LEU A 255 -35.75 -19.93 -13.13
CA LEU A 255 -36.04 -20.48 -14.45
C LEU A 255 -36.02 -22.01 -14.42
N ALA A 256 -34.95 -22.61 -13.87
CA ALA A 256 -34.80 -24.06 -13.76
C ALA A 256 -35.93 -24.70 -12.92
N GLU A 257 -36.34 -24.06 -11.83
CA GLU A 257 -37.46 -24.53 -11.01
C GLU A 257 -38.79 -24.50 -11.79
N LYS A 258 -39.02 -23.46 -12.61
CA LYS A 258 -40.22 -23.33 -13.43
C LYS A 258 -40.22 -24.33 -14.58
N GLU A 259 -39.08 -24.56 -15.23
CA GLU A 259 -38.91 -25.59 -16.26
C GLU A 259 -39.20 -26.97 -15.69
N HIS A 260 -38.62 -27.32 -14.53
CA HIS A 260 -38.87 -28.60 -13.87
C HIS A 260 -40.36 -28.78 -13.50
N LYS A 261 -41.03 -27.73 -13.01
CA LYS A 261 -42.48 -27.78 -12.74
C LYS A 261 -43.32 -28.00 -13.99
N LEU A 262 -42.89 -27.50 -15.15
CA LEU A 262 -43.57 -27.73 -16.43
C LEU A 262 -43.34 -29.14 -16.97
N GLU A 263 -42.19 -29.75 -16.73
CA GLU A 263 -41.89 -31.12 -17.15
C GLU A 263 -42.64 -32.19 -16.33
N VAL A 264 -42.95 -31.87 -15.07
CA VAL A 264 -43.61 -32.80 -14.13
C VAL A 264 -45.15 -32.64 -14.12
N ALA A 265 -45.68 -31.57 -14.73
CA ALA A 265 -47.12 -31.28 -14.83
C ALA A 265 -47.74 -31.87 -16.11
#